data_AF-A0AAW2YS01-F1
#
_entry.id   AF-A0AAW2YS01-F1
#
_cell.length_a   1.000
_cell.length_b   1.000
_cell.length_c   1.000
_cell.angle_alpha   90.00
_cell.angle_beta   90.00
_cell.angle_gamma   90.00
#
_symmetry.space_group_name_H-M   'P 1'
#
loop_
_entity.id
_entity.type
_entity.pdbx_description
1 polymer ?
#
loop_
_entity_poly.entity_id
_entity_poly.type
_entity_poly.pdbx_seq_one_letter_code
_entity_poly.pdbx_strand_id
1 'polypeptide(L)'
;MIKSWKSILLAASYIVGSVAFLVGSILFFPRFTADPVTYGFAIALFIVGSFLFFLPATYDWWTNYNLLKTFNLPVIPAVATPVKPKVVSPASPIAGAEVSTDGSCNGELTYMEEETRVVPLQLPASYYLENHAVSMTRSTISVFNGILFIVGSVAYWPTFNQLLLGNWTYRIASTMTCLSNLWAIYRTFYPSHNPPRVILLTRLFHIQFLIGGLGYFIGGFLFLFKYQIHGAIFWIIGSTFFITGSLQLLIM
;
A
#
# COMPACT_ATOMS: atom_id res chain seq x y z
N MET A 1 4.33 -10.51 -16.07
CA MET A 1 3.56 -10.51 -14.81
C MET A 1 2.32 -9.65 -15.03
N ILE A 2 1.16 -10.25 -15.28
CA ILE A 2 -0.08 -9.49 -15.51
C ILE A 2 -0.52 -8.94 -14.15
N LYS A 3 -0.58 -7.62 -14.01
CA LYS A 3 -1.11 -6.98 -12.80
C LYS A 3 -2.54 -7.41 -12.60
N SER A 4 -2.86 -7.84 -11.38
CA SER A 4 -4.25 -8.06 -10.99
C SER A 4 -5.01 -6.75 -11.19
N TRP A 5 -6.16 -6.80 -11.85
CA TRP A 5 -7.04 -5.64 -12.04
C TRP A 5 -7.34 -4.91 -10.72
N LYS A 6 -7.35 -5.66 -9.60
CA LYS A 6 -7.50 -5.14 -8.24
C LYS A 6 -6.43 -4.12 -7.89
N SER A 7 -5.16 -4.44 -8.14
CA SER A 7 -4.03 -3.54 -7.88
C SER A 7 -4.13 -2.24 -8.70
N ILE A 8 -4.60 -2.35 -9.95
CA ILE A 8 -4.82 -1.19 -10.82
C ILE A 8 -5.92 -0.28 -10.23
N LEU A 9 -7.04 -0.85 -9.78
CA LEU A 9 -8.12 -0.06 -9.17
C LEU A 9 -7.71 0.60 -7.85
N LEU A 10 -6.94 -0.08 -7.01
CA LEU A 10 -6.43 0.48 -5.76
C LEU A 10 -5.49 1.67 -6.05
N ALA A 11 -4.54 1.50 -6.97
CA ALA A 11 -3.64 2.58 -7.37
C ALA A 11 -4.40 3.75 -8.01
N ALA A 12 -5.36 3.48 -8.90
CA ALA A 12 -6.19 4.51 -9.52
C ALA A 12 -6.99 5.31 -8.48
N SER A 13 -7.59 4.64 -7.49
CA SER A 13 -8.30 5.29 -6.39
C SER A 13 -7.40 6.25 -5.62
N TYR A 14 -6.18 5.83 -5.27
CA TYR A 14 -5.22 6.71 -4.59
C TYR A 14 -4.77 7.89 -5.46
N ILE A 15 -4.51 7.66 -6.76
CA ILE A 15 -4.11 8.74 -7.68
C ILE A 15 -5.22 9.77 -7.80
N VAL A 16 -6.44 9.35 -8.14
CA VAL A 16 -7.58 10.26 -8.34
C VAL A 16 -7.92 10.97 -7.03
N GLY A 17 -7.89 10.27 -5.90
CA GLY A 17 -8.11 10.89 -4.59
C GLY A 17 -7.05 11.93 -4.25
N SER A 18 -5.79 11.66 -4.55
CA SER A 18 -4.69 12.60 -4.30
C SER A 18 -4.76 13.81 -5.21
N VAL A 19 -5.19 13.64 -6.47
CA VAL A 19 -5.44 14.76 -7.38
C VAL A 19 -6.62 15.62 -6.88
N ALA A 20 -7.68 15.00 -6.36
CA ALA A 20 -8.78 15.73 -5.76
C ALA A 20 -8.32 16.59 -4.57
N PHE A 21 -7.53 16.03 -3.66
CA PHE A 21 -6.92 16.79 -2.56
C PHE A 21 -5.97 17.89 -3.03
N LEU A 22 -5.13 17.61 -4.04
CA LEU A 22 -4.21 18.59 -4.62
C LEU A 22 -4.97 19.80 -5.17
N VAL A 23 -5.98 19.56 -6.03
CA VAL A 23 -6.79 20.62 -6.63
C VAL A 23 -7.59 21.35 -5.55
N GLY A 24 -8.23 20.63 -4.63
CA GLY A 24 -8.95 21.22 -3.52
C GLY A 24 -8.05 22.13 -2.67
N SER A 25 -6.81 21.72 -2.37
CA SER A 25 -5.85 22.55 -1.62
C SER A 25 -5.52 23.85 -2.33
N ILE A 26 -5.37 23.82 -3.66
CA ILE A 26 -5.15 25.04 -4.45
C ILE A 26 -6.37 25.97 -4.32
N LEU A 27 -7.59 25.43 -4.38
CA LEU A 27 -8.82 26.20 -4.24
C LEU A 27 -9.05 26.77 -2.83
N PHE A 28 -8.32 26.27 -1.83
CA PHE A 28 -8.30 26.87 -0.49
C PHE A 28 -7.38 28.10 -0.37
N PHE A 29 -6.74 28.55 -1.45
CA PHE A 29 -5.99 29.81 -1.41
C PHE A 29 -6.94 31.01 -1.25
N PRO A 30 -6.53 32.08 -0.53
CA PRO A 30 -7.40 33.21 -0.19
C PRO A 30 -8.13 33.85 -1.37
N ARG A 31 -7.49 33.86 -2.56
CA ARG A 31 -8.07 34.37 -3.80
C ARG A 31 -9.32 33.62 -4.24
N PHE A 32 -9.37 32.30 -4.01
CA PHE A 32 -10.43 31.41 -4.47
C PHE A 32 -11.49 31.20 -3.39
N THR A 33 -11.11 31.16 -2.12
CA THR A 33 -12.04 30.97 -1.00
C THR A 33 -13.00 32.15 -0.78
N ALA A 34 -12.70 33.30 -1.36
CA ALA A 34 -13.59 34.46 -1.32
C ALA A 34 -14.90 34.22 -2.09
N ASP A 35 -14.90 33.32 -3.08
CA ASP A 35 -16.09 32.90 -3.81
C ASP A 35 -16.74 31.66 -3.13
N PRO A 36 -17.99 31.76 -2.66
CA PRO A 36 -18.67 30.65 -1.99
C PRO A 36 -18.81 29.39 -2.85
N VAL A 37 -18.96 29.55 -4.18
CA VAL A 37 -19.09 28.41 -5.11
C VAL A 37 -17.77 27.64 -5.17
N THR A 38 -16.66 28.35 -5.37
CA THR A 38 -15.31 27.78 -5.40
C THR A 38 -14.94 27.15 -4.05
N TYR A 39 -15.30 27.78 -2.94
CA TYR A 39 -15.12 27.22 -1.60
C TYR A 39 -15.89 25.90 -1.42
N GLY A 40 -17.16 25.85 -1.81
CA GLY A 40 -17.97 24.63 -1.79
C GLY A 40 -17.38 23.53 -2.68
N PHE A 41 -16.88 23.87 -3.87
CA PHE A 41 -16.24 22.93 -4.77
C PHE A 41 -14.93 22.37 -4.19
N ALA A 42 -14.11 23.21 -3.53
CA ALA A 42 -12.92 22.75 -2.82
C ALA A 42 -13.27 21.68 -1.78
N ILE A 43 -14.30 21.91 -0.96
CA ILE A 43 -14.77 20.95 0.04
C ILE A 43 -15.28 19.66 -0.61
N ALA A 44 -16.04 19.76 -1.70
CA ALA A 44 -16.52 18.59 -2.44
C ALA A 44 -15.36 17.70 -2.92
N LEU A 45 -14.28 18.30 -3.41
CA LEU A 45 -13.07 17.56 -3.81
C LEU A 45 -12.42 16.86 -2.61
N PHE A 46 -12.41 17.47 -1.43
CA PHE A 46 -11.92 16.81 -0.20
C PHE A 46 -12.82 15.64 0.23
N ILE A 47 -14.14 15.77 0.11
CA ILE A 47 -15.06 14.67 0.39
C ILE A 47 -14.77 13.50 -0.57
N VAL A 48 -14.73 13.75 -1.88
CA VAL A 48 -14.46 12.73 -2.90
C VAL A 48 -13.08 12.11 -2.68
N GLY A 49 -12.05 12.92 -2.46
CA GLY A 49 -10.69 12.44 -2.18
C GLY A 49 -10.65 11.52 -0.96
N SER A 50 -11.33 11.90 0.12
CA SER A 50 -11.41 11.11 1.35
C SER A 50 -12.08 9.76 1.13
N PHE A 51 -13.19 9.73 0.38
CA PHE A 51 -13.85 8.47 -0.01
C PHE A 51 -12.93 7.58 -0.85
N LEU A 52 -12.20 8.14 -1.81
CA LEU A 52 -11.28 7.39 -2.67
C LEU A 52 -10.07 6.82 -1.91
N PHE A 53 -9.64 7.44 -0.81
CA PHE A 53 -8.64 6.85 0.10
C PHE A 53 -9.23 5.81 1.05
N PHE A 54 -10.50 5.96 1.42
CA PHE A 54 -11.22 5.02 2.29
C PHE A 54 -11.47 3.66 1.61
N LEU A 55 -11.76 3.65 0.30
CA LEU A 55 -12.08 2.42 -0.44
C LEU A 55 -10.92 1.40 -0.45
N PRO A 56 -9.68 1.75 -0.84
CA PRO A 56 -8.54 0.85 -0.75
C PRO A 56 -8.26 0.34 0.66
N ALA A 57 -8.36 1.20 1.67
CA ALA A 57 -8.14 0.82 3.06
C ALA A 57 -9.16 -0.24 3.52
N THR A 58 -10.43 -0.06 3.13
CA THR A 58 -11.51 -1.01 3.43
C THR A 58 -11.32 -2.32 2.69
N TYR A 59 -10.92 -2.27 1.41
CA TYR A 59 -10.65 -3.46 0.61
C TYR A 59 -9.49 -4.29 1.21
N ASP A 60 -8.40 -3.64 1.60
CA ASP A 60 -7.26 -4.30 2.24
C ASP A 60 -7.69 -4.90 3.58
N TRP A 61 -8.44 -4.16 4.39
CA TRP A 61 -8.96 -4.66 5.66
C TRP A 61 -9.82 -5.92 5.47
N TRP A 62 -10.79 -5.85 4.56
CA TRP A 62 -11.70 -6.96 4.24
C TRP A 62 -10.96 -8.20 3.73
N THR A 63 -9.95 -8.01 2.88
CA THR A 63 -9.12 -9.09 2.34
C THR A 63 -8.37 -9.80 3.47
N ASN A 64 -7.70 -9.05 4.35
CA ASN A 64 -6.97 -9.64 5.48
C ASN A 64 -7.92 -10.32 6.48
N TYR A 65 -9.09 -9.75 6.74
CA TYR A 65 -10.11 -10.34 7.60
C TYR A 65 -10.58 -11.72 7.09
N ASN A 66 -10.91 -11.84 5.80
CA ASN A 66 -11.35 -13.11 5.22
C ASN A 66 -10.26 -14.18 5.21
N LEU A 67 -9.00 -13.78 5.01
CA LEU A 67 -7.87 -14.70 5.09
C LEU A 67 -7.70 -15.24 6.52
N LEU A 68 -7.72 -14.38 7.54
CA LEU A 68 -7.64 -14.80 8.93
C LEU A 68 -8.80 -15.73 9.32
N LYS A 69 -10.03 -15.45 8.84
CA LYS A 69 -11.18 -16.33 9.04
C LYS A 69 -10.96 -17.73 8.46
N THR A 70 -10.26 -17.82 7.33
CA THR A 70 -9.96 -19.10 6.68
C THR A 70 -8.94 -19.93 7.49
N PHE A 71 -7.98 -19.28 8.15
CA PHE A 71 -7.01 -19.95 9.03
C PHE A 71 -7.57 -20.37 10.40
N ASN A 72 -8.61 -19.70 10.90
CA ASN A 72 -9.27 -20.05 12.16
C ASN A 72 -10.27 -21.21 12.05
N LEU A 73 -10.50 -21.74 10.85
CA LEU A 73 -11.17 -23.03 10.74
C LEU A 73 -10.23 -24.09 11.31
N PRO A 74 -10.69 -24.98 12.21
CA PRO A 74 -9.84 -26.04 12.72
C PRO A 74 -9.23 -26.74 11.51
N VAL A 75 -7.90 -26.79 11.48
CA VAL A 75 -7.19 -27.69 10.58
C VAL A 75 -7.76 -29.06 10.96
N ILE A 76 -8.75 -29.55 10.20
CA ILE A 76 -9.09 -30.96 10.23
C ILE A 76 -7.73 -31.60 10.03
N PRO A 77 -7.17 -32.31 11.02
CA PRO A 77 -5.90 -32.96 10.83
C PRO A 77 -6.14 -33.82 9.61
N ALA A 78 -5.60 -33.39 8.46
CA ALA A 78 -5.48 -34.25 7.32
C ALA A 78 -4.69 -35.39 7.92
N VAL A 79 -5.40 -36.50 8.17
CA VAL A 79 -4.83 -37.73 8.66
C VAL A 79 -3.67 -37.94 7.71
N ALA A 80 -2.47 -37.63 8.20
CA ALA A 80 -1.26 -37.76 7.44
C ALA A 80 -1.10 -39.26 7.37
N THR A 81 -1.76 -39.89 6.40
CA THR A 81 -1.39 -41.22 5.96
C THR A 81 0.06 -41.05 5.57
N PRO A 82 1.01 -41.62 6.31
CA PRO A 82 2.41 -41.47 6.01
C PRO A 82 2.59 -41.97 4.58
N VAL A 83 2.84 -41.04 3.65
CA VAL A 83 3.25 -41.40 2.30
C VAL A 83 4.63 -42.01 2.50
N LYS A 84 4.68 -43.34 2.55
CA LYS A 84 5.94 -44.09 2.55
C LYS A 84 6.79 -43.50 1.42
N PRO A 85 7.97 -42.95 1.70
CA PRO A 85 8.84 -42.45 0.65
C PRO A 85 9.04 -43.59 -0.35
N LYS A 86 8.61 -43.37 -1.60
CA LYS A 86 8.93 -44.28 -2.69
C LYS A 86 10.44 -44.23 -2.81
N VAL A 87 11.10 -45.28 -2.34
CA VAL A 87 12.54 -45.48 -2.50
C VAL A 87 12.79 -45.45 -4.01
N VAL A 88 13.28 -44.32 -4.51
CA VAL A 88 13.81 -44.24 -5.86
C VAL A 88 15.12 -44.99 -5.79
N SER A 89 15.14 -46.21 -6.31
CA SER A 89 16.37 -46.97 -6.46
C SER A 89 17.41 -46.11 -7.17
N PRO A 90 18.67 -46.13 -6.72
CA PRO A 90 19.75 -45.40 -7.39
C PRO A 90 19.78 -45.81 -8.87
N ALA A 91 19.69 -44.82 -9.75
CA ALA A 91 19.95 -45.03 -11.16
C ALA A 91 21.35 -45.63 -11.30
N SER A 92 21.46 -46.70 -12.10
CA SER A 92 22.74 -47.35 -12.39
C SER A 92 23.77 -46.32 -12.86
N PRO A 93 25.05 -46.48 -12.49
CA PRO A 93 26.12 -45.67 -13.04
C PRO A 93 26.15 -45.86 -14.57
N ILE A 94 25.94 -44.77 -15.30
CA ILE A 94 26.18 -44.73 -16.73
C ILE A 94 27.70 -44.78 -16.91
N ALA A 95 28.22 -45.99 -17.09
CA ALA A 95 29.58 -46.23 -17.54
C ALA A 95 29.65 -45.90 -19.04
N GLY A 96 30.41 -44.88 -19.41
CA GLY A 96 30.68 -44.56 -20.81
C GLY A 96 30.71 -43.06 -21.11
N ALA A 97 31.64 -42.33 -20.51
CA ALA A 97 32.07 -41.03 -21.04
C ALA A 97 33.52 -41.18 -21.50
N GLU A 98 33.70 -41.53 -22.77
CA GLU A 98 35.00 -41.43 -23.43
C GLU A 98 35.33 -39.95 -23.63
N VAL A 99 36.49 -39.54 -23.11
CA VAL A 99 37.05 -38.21 -23.29
C VAL A 99 37.70 -38.16 -24.68
N SER A 100 37.01 -37.55 -25.64
CA SER A 100 37.59 -37.24 -26.95
C SER A 100 38.41 -35.96 -26.84
N THR A 101 39.72 -36.06 -27.04
CA THR A 101 40.67 -34.94 -27.12
C THR A 101 40.84 -34.51 -28.56
N ASP A 102 39.87 -33.80 -29.14
CA ASP A 102 40.09 -33.09 -30.40
C ASP A 102 39.69 -31.62 -30.24
N GLY A 103 40.70 -30.76 -30.44
CA GLY A 103 40.62 -29.33 -30.27
C GLY A 103 39.93 -28.64 -31.45
N SER A 104 38.78 -28.02 -31.19
CA SER A 104 38.26 -26.88 -31.96
C SER A 104 37.14 -26.20 -31.16
N CYS A 105 37.50 -25.22 -30.34
CA CYS A 105 36.56 -24.47 -29.49
C CYS A 105 35.98 -23.26 -30.24
N ASN A 106 35.02 -23.51 -31.13
CA ASN A 106 34.02 -22.51 -31.54
C ASN A 106 32.65 -22.90 -30.96
N GLY A 107 32.63 -23.17 -29.65
CA GLY A 107 31.41 -23.52 -28.91
C GLY A 107 30.57 -22.29 -28.66
N GLU A 108 29.55 -22.10 -29.48
CA GLU A 108 28.42 -21.21 -29.22
C GLU A 108 27.86 -21.59 -27.84
N LEU A 109 28.09 -20.72 -26.85
CA LEU A 109 27.60 -20.83 -25.47
C LEU A 109 26.07 -20.82 -25.52
N THR A 110 25.49 -21.98 -25.78
CA THR A 110 24.08 -22.24 -25.61
C THR A 110 23.87 -22.28 -24.11
N TYR A 111 23.58 -21.12 -23.53
CA TYR A 111 23.08 -21.02 -22.17
C TYR A 111 21.79 -21.82 -22.14
N MET A 112 21.89 -23.08 -21.75
CA MET A 112 20.76 -23.85 -21.27
C MET A 112 20.29 -23.07 -20.05
N GLU A 113 19.29 -22.20 -20.24
CA GLU A 113 18.44 -21.71 -19.17
C GLU A 113 17.84 -22.95 -18.54
N GLU A 114 18.56 -23.51 -17.57
CA GLU A 114 18.06 -24.49 -16.64
C GLU A 114 16.89 -23.80 -15.96
N GLU A 115 15.69 -24.05 -16.50
CA GLU A 115 14.42 -23.55 -16.03
C GLU A 115 14.28 -24.04 -14.59
N THR A 116 14.86 -23.24 -13.69
CA THR A 116 15.00 -23.59 -12.29
C THR A 116 13.59 -23.52 -11.78
N ARG A 117 12.92 -24.67 -11.73
CA ARG A 117 11.58 -24.79 -11.16
C ARG A 117 11.68 -24.25 -9.76
N VAL A 118 11.23 -23.00 -9.59
CA VAL A 118 11.16 -22.35 -8.29
C VAL A 118 10.09 -23.11 -7.52
N VAL A 119 10.52 -24.11 -6.74
CA VAL A 119 9.64 -24.80 -5.82
C VAL A 119 9.13 -23.73 -4.86
N PRO A 120 7.81 -23.48 -4.82
CA PRO A 120 7.27 -22.43 -3.96
C PRO A 120 7.65 -22.76 -2.52
N LEU A 121 8.43 -21.87 -1.90
CA LEU A 121 8.85 -22.02 -0.51
C LEU A 121 7.60 -22.09 0.36
N GLN A 122 7.33 -23.26 0.94
CA GLN A 122 6.23 -23.44 1.88
C GLN A 122 6.63 -22.84 3.22
N LEU A 123 6.16 -21.63 3.49
CA LEU A 123 6.33 -20.98 4.79
C LEU A 123 5.36 -21.59 5.82
N PRO A 124 5.72 -21.60 7.11
CA PRO A 124 4.85 -22.13 8.15
C PRO A 124 3.57 -21.28 8.26
N ALA A 125 2.43 -21.92 8.55
CA ALA A 125 1.13 -21.24 8.66
C ALA A 125 1.12 -20.08 9.69
N SER A 126 1.90 -20.21 10.77
CA SER A 126 2.10 -19.17 11.78
C SER A 126 2.65 -17.86 11.18
N TYR A 127 3.55 -17.95 10.21
CA TYR A 127 4.13 -16.78 9.52
C TYR A 127 3.07 -16.02 8.72
N TYR A 128 2.17 -16.73 8.03
CA TYR A 128 1.07 -16.09 7.29
C TYR A 128 0.07 -15.44 8.24
N LEU A 129 -0.30 -16.15 9.32
CA LEU A 129 -1.23 -15.64 10.32
C LEU A 129 -0.73 -14.35 10.96
N GLU A 130 0.53 -14.31 11.39
CA GLU A 130 1.16 -13.14 11.98
C GLU A 130 1.17 -11.95 11.00
N ASN A 131 1.60 -12.17 9.75
CA ASN A 131 1.64 -11.11 8.75
C ASN A 131 0.26 -10.55 8.41
N HIS A 132 -0.76 -11.40 8.30
CA HIS A 132 -2.13 -10.95 8.03
C HIS A 132 -2.75 -10.23 9.23
N ALA A 133 -2.50 -10.68 10.46
CA ALA A 133 -2.96 -9.99 11.67
C ALA A 133 -2.35 -8.58 11.76
N VAL A 134 -1.04 -8.46 11.55
CA VAL A 134 -0.35 -7.16 11.52
C VAL A 134 -0.87 -6.26 10.40
N SER A 135 -1.08 -6.81 9.21
CA SER A 135 -1.65 -6.09 8.07
C SER A 135 -3.07 -5.59 8.37
N MET A 136 -3.91 -6.43 9.01
CA MET A 136 -5.26 -6.05 9.41
C MET A 136 -5.26 -4.90 10.43
N THR A 137 -4.35 -4.88 11.40
CA THR A 137 -4.19 -3.76 12.35
C THR A 137 -3.90 -2.46 11.62
N ARG A 138 -2.96 -2.46 10.66
CA ARG A 138 -2.65 -1.26 9.85
C ARG A 138 -3.85 -0.81 9.02
N SER A 139 -4.52 -1.74 8.34
CA SER A 139 -5.69 -1.41 7.53
C SER A 139 -6.84 -0.89 8.39
N THR A 140 -6.98 -1.38 9.62
CA THR A 140 -7.97 -0.86 10.60
C THR A 140 -7.69 0.62 10.90
N ILE A 141 -6.45 0.99 11.23
CA ILE A 141 -6.04 2.39 11.44
C ILE A 141 -6.36 3.22 10.19
N SER A 142 -6.09 2.67 9.00
CA SER A 142 -6.31 3.36 7.72
C SER A 142 -7.80 3.55 7.38
N VAL A 143 -8.66 2.60 7.75
CA VAL A 143 -10.12 2.71 7.62
C VAL A 143 -10.66 3.81 8.54
N PHE A 144 -10.29 3.80 9.82
CA PHE A 144 -10.68 4.85 10.76
C PHE A 144 -10.19 6.23 10.31
N ASN A 145 -8.96 6.31 9.83
CA ASN A 145 -8.40 7.52 9.23
C ASN A 145 -9.26 8.04 8.05
N GLY A 146 -9.65 7.15 7.12
CA GLY A 146 -10.54 7.51 6.02
C GLY A 146 -11.89 8.05 6.50
N ILE A 147 -12.50 7.42 7.50
CA ILE A 147 -13.75 7.90 8.11
C ILE A 147 -13.57 9.30 8.69
N LEU A 148 -12.48 9.54 9.44
CA LEU A 148 -12.21 10.85 10.03
C LEU A 148 -11.98 11.95 8.98
N PHE A 149 -11.30 11.64 7.88
CA PHE A 149 -11.16 12.57 6.76
C PHE A 149 -12.50 12.89 6.10
N ILE A 150 -13.37 11.89 5.89
CA ILE A 150 -14.72 12.10 5.35
C ILE A 150 -15.53 12.99 6.30
N VAL A 151 -15.61 12.64 7.58
CA VAL A 151 -16.35 13.42 8.60
C VAL A 151 -15.81 14.84 8.68
N GLY A 152 -14.49 15.01 8.70
CA GLY A 152 -13.88 16.33 8.72
C GLY A 152 -14.19 17.16 7.49
N SER A 153 -14.19 16.54 6.31
CA SER A 153 -14.52 17.22 5.05
C SER A 153 -15.97 17.68 5.05
N VAL A 154 -16.89 16.81 5.48
CA VAL A 154 -18.31 17.15 5.60
C VAL A 154 -18.52 18.26 6.64
N ALA A 155 -17.80 18.26 7.75
CA ALA A 155 -17.92 19.30 8.77
C ALA A 155 -17.56 20.71 8.26
N TYR A 156 -16.70 20.82 7.24
CA TYR A 156 -16.40 22.08 6.57
C TYR A 156 -17.51 22.56 5.63
N TRP A 157 -18.47 21.71 5.26
CA TRP A 157 -19.52 22.08 4.32
C TRP A 157 -20.28 23.32 4.81
N PRO A 158 -20.59 24.30 3.93
CA PRO A 158 -21.17 25.58 4.35
C PRO A 158 -22.45 25.47 5.19
N THR A 159 -23.27 24.44 4.92
CA THR A 159 -24.51 24.18 5.67
C THR A 159 -24.27 23.80 7.13
N PHE A 160 -23.17 23.10 7.44
CA PHE A 160 -22.86 22.69 8.83
C PHE A 160 -22.01 23.73 9.56
N ASN A 161 -21.07 24.37 8.86
CA ASN A 161 -20.17 25.41 9.38
C ASN A 161 -19.44 24.98 10.69
N GLN A 162 -19.13 23.69 10.83
CA GLN A 162 -18.48 23.13 12.02
C GLN A 162 -16.96 23.17 11.86
N LEU A 163 -16.39 24.36 11.64
CA LEU A 163 -14.96 24.54 11.37
C LEU A 163 -14.08 23.87 12.44
N LEU A 164 -14.43 24.02 13.72
CA LEU A 164 -13.65 23.43 14.81
C LEU A 164 -13.62 21.89 14.74
N LEU A 165 -14.77 21.27 14.47
CA LEU A 165 -14.88 19.82 14.32
C LEU A 165 -14.08 19.33 13.11
N GLY A 166 -14.23 20.01 11.96
CA GLY A 166 -13.46 19.72 10.74
C GLY A 166 -11.96 19.77 11.00
N ASN A 167 -11.48 20.80 11.68
CA ASN A 167 -10.06 20.94 11.99
C ASN A 167 -9.52 19.81 12.87
N TRP A 168 -10.22 19.47 13.96
CA TRP A 168 -9.77 18.42 14.87
C TRP A 168 -9.81 17.03 14.23
N THR A 169 -10.87 16.72 13.48
CA THR A 169 -10.98 15.44 12.77
C THR A 169 -9.86 15.26 11.75
N TYR A 170 -9.52 16.29 10.97
CA TYR A 170 -8.38 16.26 10.04
C TYR A 170 -7.02 16.06 10.73
N ARG A 171 -6.81 16.64 11.91
CA ARG A 171 -5.57 16.46 12.69
C ARG A 171 -5.44 15.05 13.22
N ILE A 172 -6.51 14.50 13.77
CA ILE A 172 -6.51 13.12 14.25
C ILE A 172 -6.27 12.17 13.07
N ALA A 173 -6.98 12.37 11.96
CA ALA A 173 -6.80 11.59 10.72
C ALA A 173 -5.35 11.63 10.21
N SER A 174 -4.79 12.82 10.00
CA SER A 174 -3.41 12.98 9.55
C SER A 174 -2.38 12.39 10.52
N THR A 175 -2.61 12.47 11.83
CA THR A 175 -1.78 11.80 12.84
C THR A 175 -1.82 10.27 12.68
N MET A 176 -3.02 9.69 12.52
CA MET A 176 -3.20 8.26 12.26
C MET A 176 -2.56 7.83 10.94
N THR A 177 -2.60 8.69 9.92
CA THR A 177 -1.91 8.48 8.64
C THR A 177 -0.40 8.37 8.84
N CYS A 178 0.21 9.29 9.58
CA CYS A 178 1.64 9.25 9.91
C CYS A 178 2.00 7.97 10.67
N LEU A 179 1.23 7.61 11.70
CA LEU A 179 1.47 6.41 12.49
C LEU A 179 1.34 5.12 11.66
N SER A 180 0.31 5.03 10.81
CA SER A 180 0.10 3.89 9.90
C SER A 180 1.27 3.72 8.93
N ASN A 181 1.78 4.81 8.35
CA ASN A 181 2.91 4.76 7.43
C ASN A 181 4.25 4.50 8.13
N LEU A 182 4.46 5.07 9.32
CA LEU A 182 5.64 4.77 10.13
C LEU A 182 5.69 3.28 10.51
N TRP A 183 4.55 2.72 10.90
CA TRP A 183 4.41 1.28 11.14
C TRP A 183 4.72 0.46 9.89
N ALA A 184 4.21 0.88 8.72
CA ALA A 184 4.47 0.18 7.46
C ALA A 184 5.97 0.17 7.10
N ILE A 185 6.65 1.31 7.23
CA ILE A 185 8.11 1.41 7.03
C ILE A 185 8.83 0.48 7.98
N TYR A 186 8.51 0.53 9.29
CA TYR A 186 9.12 -0.35 10.29
C TYR A 186 9.01 -1.83 9.87
N ARG A 187 7.86 -2.26 9.35
CA ARG A 187 7.65 -3.63 8.87
C ARG A 187 8.47 -3.99 7.64
N THR A 188 8.84 -3.05 6.79
CA THR A 188 9.72 -3.34 5.64
C THR A 188 11.16 -3.70 6.01
N PHE A 189 11.55 -3.52 7.28
CA PHE A 189 12.84 -3.96 7.80
C PHE A 189 12.83 -5.38 8.37
N TYR A 190 11.66 -5.98 8.55
CA TYR A 190 11.59 -7.39 8.95
C TYR A 190 12.05 -8.31 7.80
N PRO A 191 12.71 -9.44 8.12
CA PRO A 191 13.09 -10.43 7.12
C PRO A 191 11.88 -10.83 6.26
N SER A 192 12.03 -10.60 4.96
CA SER A 192 11.01 -10.90 3.95
C SER A 192 11.62 -11.82 2.91
N HIS A 193 10.83 -12.76 2.42
CA HIS A 193 11.20 -13.67 1.33
C HIS A 193 11.01 -13.02 -0.06
N ASN A 194 10.63 -11.73 -0.09
CA ASN A 194 10.48 -11.01 -1.35
C ASN A 194 11.85 -10.72 -2.00
N PRO A 195 11.91 -10.65 -3.33
CA PRO A 195 13.14 -10.24 -4.02
C PRO A 195 13.62 -8.86 -3.54
N PRO A 196 14.94 -8.61 -3.45
CA PRO A 196 15.50 -7.35 -2.96
C PRO A 196 14.92 -6.10 -3.65
N ARG A 197 14.67 -6.19 -4.97
CA ARG A 197 14.04 -5.12 -5.76
C ARG A 197 12.64 -4.78 -5.27
N VAL A 198 11.83 -5.79 -4.94
CA VAL A 198 10.46 -5.58 -4.43
C VAL A 198 10.51 -4.94 -3.05
N ILE A 199 11.41 -5.39 -2.17
CA ILE A 199 11.61 -4.80 -0.84
C ILE A 199 11.99 -3.32 -0.95
N LEU A 200 12.92 -2.98 -1.86
CA LEU A 200 13.32 -1.60 -2.10
C LEU A 200 12.15 -0.73 -2.58
N LEU A 201 11.36 -1.22 -3.55
CA LEU A 201 10.19 -0.49 -4.05
C LEU A 201 9.12 -0.29 -2.95
N THR A 202 8.85 -1.32 -2.15
CA THR A 202 7.93 -1.21 -1.00
C THR A 202 8.40 -0.18 0.02
N ARG A 203 9.72 -0.10 0.28
CA ARG A 203 10.31 0.91 1.17
C ARG A 203 10.12 2.32 0.63
N LEU A 204 10.46 2.54 -0.65
CA LEU A 204 10.29 3.83 -1.31
C LEU A 204 8.84 4.28 -1.29
N PHE A 205 7.91 3.37 -1.59
CA PHE A 205 6.47 3.61 -1.53
C PHE A 205 6.04 4.11 -0.15
N HIS A 206 6.42 3.40 0.92
CA HIS A 206 6.04 3.77 2.28
C HIS A 206 6.73 5.05 2.77
N ILE A 207 7.97 5.32 2.36
CA ILE A 207 8.66 6.59 2.65
C ILE A 207 7.91 7.75 2.01
N GLN A 208 7.54 7.63 0.73
CA GLN A 208 6.77 8.67 0.04
C GLN A 208 5.41 8.89 0.71
N PHE A 209 4.70 7.83 1.07
CA PHE A 209 3.43 7.94 1.80
C PHE A 209 3.61 8.55 3.20
N LEU A 210 4.71 8.28 3.90
CA LEU A 210 5.02 8.92 5.18
C LEU A 210 5.25 10.43 4.99
N ILE A 211 6.05 10.83 4.00
CA ILE A 211 6.26 12.25 3.67
C ILE A 211 4.91 12.90 3.29
N GLY A 212 4.09 12.20 2.51
CA GLY A 212 2.71 12.57 2.20
C GLY A 212 1.87 12.86 3.45
N GLY A 213 1.84 11.90 4.37
CA GLY A 213 1.17 11.99 5.66
C GLY A 213 1.68 13.13 6.53
N LEU A 214 3.01 13.35 6.58
CA LEU A 214 3.62 14.46 7.31
C LEU A 214 3.21 15.82 6.74
N GLY A 215 3.12 15.94 5.41
CA GLY A 215 2.56 17.13 4.77
C GLY A 215 1.12 17.39 5.21
N TYR A 216 0.28 16.38 5.26
CA TYR A 216 -1.11 16.52 5.71
C TYR A 216 -1.20 16.88 7.20
N PHE A 217 -0.34 16.27 8.01
CA PHE A 217 -0.22 16.54 9.45
C PHE A 217 0.17 17.99 9.69
N ILE A 218 1.30 18.44 9.15
CA ILE A 218 1.78 19.82 9.30
C ILE A 218 0.72 20.79 8.76
N GLY A 219 0.18 20.52 7.58
CA GLY A 219 -0.84 21.39 6.99
C GLY A 219 -2.11 21.45 7.82
N GLY A 220 -2.58 20.33 8.40
CA GLY A 220 -3.76 20.30 9.27
C GLY A 220 -3.56 21.03 10.59
N PHE A 221 -2.31 21.12 11.08
CA PHE A 221 -1.98 21.98 12.21
C PHE A 221 -1.98 23.47 11.82
N LEU A 222 -1.37 23.81 10.69
CA LEU A 222 -1.25 25.20 10.21
C LEU A 222 -2.57 25.79 9.69
N PHE A 223 -3.49 24.96 9.19
CA PHE A 223 -4.76 25.40 8.60
C PHE A 223 -5.68 26.14 9.59
N LEU A 224 -5.51 25.94 10.91
CA LEU A 224 -6.33 26.57 11.95
C LEU A 224 -6.16 28.09 12.08
N PHE A 225 -5.00 28.64 11.69
CA PHE A 225 -4.64 30.02 12.04
C PHE A 225 -5.07 31.04 10.98
N LYS A 226 -6.30 30.92 10.46
CA LYS A 226 -6.93 31.81 9.46
C LYS A 226 -6.38 31.57 8.04
N TYR A 227 -6.96 30.63 7.29
CA TYR A 227 -6.72 30.36 5.86
C TYR A 227 -5.25 30.54 5.43
N GLN A 228 -4.33 29.94 6.18
CA GLN A 228 -2.91 30.15 5.93
C GLN A 228 -2.53 29.37 4.68
N ILE A 229 -2.13 30.11 3.65
CA ILE A 229 -1.49 29.61 2.42
C ILE A 229 -0.48 28.50 2.75
N HIS A 230 0.23 28.63 3.87
CA HIS A 230 1.13 27.62 4.41
C HIS A 230 0.49 26.23 4.56
N GLY A 231 -0.69 26.12 5.18
CA GLY A 231 -1.37 24.84 5.38
C GLY A 231 -1.73 24.18 4.05
N ALA A 232 -2.26 24.96 3.10
CA ALA A 232 -2.57 24.50 1.76
C ALA A 232 -1.32 24.05 0.98
N ILE A 233 -0.20 24.76 1.11
CA ILE A 233 1.10 24.36 0.52
C ILE A 233 1.53 22.98 1.04
N PHE A 234 1.45 22.74 2.34
CA PHE A 234 1.83 21.44 2.91
C PHE A 234 0.91 20.30 2.45
N TRP A 235 -0.37 20.57 2.23
CA TRP A 235 -1.29 19.58 1.64
C TRP A 235 -1.02 19.35 0.15
N ILE A 236 -0.62 20.37 -0.61
CA ILE A 236 -0.17 20.22 -2.00
C ILE A 236 1.07 19.31 -2.06
N ILE A 237 2.07 19.57 -1.22
CA ILE A 237 3.26 18.73 -1.08
C ILE A 237 2.85 17.31 -0.72
N GLY A 238 2.01 17.13 0.30
CA GLY A 238 1.58 15.82 0.75
C GLY A 238 0.88 15.01 -0.35
N SER A 239 -0.01 15.68 -1.10
CA SER A 239 -0.75 15.07 -2.21
C SER A 239 0.17 14.65 -3.35
N THR A 240 1.20 15.44 -3.64
CA THR A 240 2.20 15.13 -4.68
C THR A 240 2.97 13.85 -4.33
N PHE A 241 3.34 13.68 -3.06
CA PHE A 241 3.99 12.45 -2.59
C PHE A 241 3.07 11.23 -2.63
N PHE A 242 1.78 11.39 -2.32
CA PHE A 242 0.81 10.29 -2.50
C PHE A 242 0.62 9.91 -3.97
N ILE A 243 0.57 10.87 -4.90
CA ILE A 243 0.50 10.59 -6.34
C ILE A 243 1.72 9.79 -6.78
N THR A 244 2.93 10.26 -6.47
CA THR A 244 4.17 9.59 -6.88
C THR A 244 4.31 8.19 -6.29
N GLY A 245 3.96 7.99 -5.01
CA GLY A 245 3.91 6.66 -4.42
C GLY A 245 2.86 5.76 -5.05
N SER A 246 1.68 6.29 -5.39
CA SER A 246 0.62 5.50 -6.04
C SER A 246 0.99 5.07 -7.45
N LEU A 247 1.79 5.86 -8.17
CA LEU A 247 2.38 5.46 -9.45
C LEU A 247 3.37 4.30 -9.29
N GLN A 248 4.09 4.22 -8.16
CA GLN A 248 4.98 3.08 -7.89
C GLN A 248 4.20 1.77 -7.72
N LEU A 249 2.99 1.80 -7.14
CA LEU A 249 2.10 0.63 -7.12
C LEU A 249 1.74 0.13 -8.52
N LEU A 250 1.72 1.02 -9.52
CA LEU A 250 1.54 0.65 -10.93
C LEU A 250 2.80 0.06 -11.57
N ILE A 251 3.95 0.09 -10.90
CA ILE A 251 5.19 -0.53 -11.37
C ILE A 251 5.45 -1.87 -10.65
N MET A 252 5.14 -1.95 -9.36
CA MET A 252 5.28 -3.15 -8.51
C MET A 252 4.37 -4.29 -8.92
#